data_AF-A0A182PVG5-F1
#
_entry.id   AF-A0A182PVG5-F1
#
_cell.length_a   1.000
_cell.length_b   1.000
_cell.length_c   1.000
_cell.angle_alpha   90.00
_cell.angle_beta   90.00
_cell.angle_gamma   90.00
#
_symmetry.space_group_name_H-M   'P 1'
#
loop_
_entity.id
_entity.type
_entity.pdbx_description
1 polymer ?
#
loop_
_entity_poly.entity_id
_entity_poly.type
_entity_poly.pdbx_seq_one_letter_code
_entity_poly.pdbx_strand_id
1 'polypeptide(L)'
;MKSIINVLLFAVSIGSALAIRCYQCSSQTDPKGIDNCGAYKAFNKTQNIAIECNSDESHMPGSFCMKVVHQSPRGFIWDGRWRQVIRQCASVSETGVTGVCNWGVYENGVYWEECYCVEDECNGAPSVKATSFAVLCLGVLLFVAKILS
;
A
#
# COMPACT_ATOMS: atom_id res chain seq x y z
N MET A 1 25.05 -9.81 35.54
CA MET A 1 25.45 -9.64 34.12
C MET A 1 24.88 -10.72 33.21
N LYS A 2 25.13 -12.02 33.43
CA LYS A 2 24.56 -13.12 32.60
C LYS A 2 23.02 -13.12 32.54
N SER A 3 22.32 -12.90 33.67
CA SER A 3 20.85 -12.84 33.66
C SER A 3 20.28 -11.64 32.90
N ILE A 4 20.99 -10.51 32.88
CA ILE A 4 20.56 -9.30 32.15
C ILE A 4 20.70 -9.53 30.63
N ILE A 5 21.79 -10.17 30.20
CA ILE A 5 22.03 -10.56 28.81
C ILE A 5 20.95 -11.55 28.32
N ASN A 6 20.58 -12.52 29.16
CA ASN A 6 19.52 -13.49 28.81
C ASN A 6 18.14 -12.84 28.71
N VAL A 7 17.82 -11.86 29.57
CA VAL A 7 16.56 -11.09 29.49
C VAL A 7 16.51 -10.22 28.25
N LEU A 8 17.62 -9.58 27.87
CA LEU A 8 17.74 -8.82 26.62
C LEU A 8 17.61 -9.71 25.38
N LEU A 9 18.24 -10.89 25.36
CA LEU A 9 18.08 -11.89 24.29
C LEU A 9 16.63 -12.40 24.18
N PHE A 10 15.94 -12.57 25.31
CA PHE A 10 14.53 -12.97 25.32
C PHE A 10 13.60 -11.86 24.82
N ALA A 11 13.85 -10.60 25.21
CA ALA A 11 13.07 -9.46 24.73
C ALA A 11 13.25 -9.20 23.22
N VAL A 12 14.46 -9.44 22.67
CA VAL A 12 14.75 -9.30 21.24
C VAL A 12 14.19 -10.46 20.40
N SER A 13 13.94 -11.63 21.00
CA SER A 13 13.35 -12.78 20.31
C SER A 13 11.82 -12.77 20.24
N ILE A 14 11.16 -11.86 20.95
CA ILE A 14 9.76 -11.51 20.72
C ILE A 14 9.72 -10.65 19.45
N GLY A 15 9.92 -11.29 18.29
CA GLY A 15 9.68 -10.68 17.01
C GLY A 15 8.19 -10.32 16.92
N SER A 16 7.89 -9.05 16.68
CA SER A 16 6.54 -8.58 16.47
C SER A 16 5.99 -9.23 15.19
N ALA A 17 5.15 -10.26 15.32
CA ALA A 17 4.29 -10.71 14.23
C ALA A 17 3.14 -9.70 14.10
N LEU A 18 3.44 -8.53 13.54
CA LEU A 18 2.40 -7.59 13.14
C LEU A 18 1.77 -8.15 11.88
N ALA A 19 0.46 -8.32 11.94
CA ALA A 19 -0.32 -8.68 10.77
C ALA A 19 -0.51 -7.40 9.92
N ILE A 20 -0.68 -7.56 8.61
CA ILE A 20 -0.58 -6.46 7.63
C ILE A 20 -1.92 -5.75 7.50
N ARG A 21 -1.88 -4.41 7.48
CA ARG A 21 -3.08 -3.57 7.35
C ARG A 21 -3.18 -2.96 5.97
N CYS A 22 -4.31 -3.14 5.31
CA CYS A 22 -4.54 -2.62 3.97
C CYS A 22 -5.84 -1.83 3.89
N TYR A 23 -5.91 -0.87 2.96
CA TYR A 23 -7.20 -0.27 2.63
C TYR A 23 -8.05 -1.27 1.88
N GLN A 24 -9.34 -1.34 2.21
CA GLN A 24 -10.30 -2.21 1.54
C GLN A 24 -11.48 -1.39 1.01
N CYS A 25 -11.64 -1.33 -0.32
CA CYS A 25 -12.72 -0.61 -0.98
C CYS A 25 -12.91 -1.08 -2.42
N SER A 26 -14.11 -0.85 -2.96
CA SER A 26 -14.42 -0.99 -4.37
C SER A 26 -15.20 0.22 -4.86
N SER A 27 -14.71 0.91 -5.89
CA SER A 27 -15.45 2.04 -6.46
C SER A 27 -16.75 1.62 -7.16
N GLN A 28 -16.96 0.32 -7.38
CA GLN A 28 -18.22 -0.20 -7.92
C GLN A 28 -19.37 -0.13 -6.92
N THR A 29 -19.05 -0.16 -5.62
CA THR A 29 -20.02 -0.07 -4.52
C THR A 29 -20.12 1.34 -3.94
N ASP A 30 -19.42 2.32 -4.52
CA ASP A 30 -19.47 3.70 -4.05
C ASP A 30 -20.86 4.31 -4.33
N PRO A 31 -21.45 5.04 -3.37
CA PRO A 31 -22.69 5.77 -3.60
C PRO A 31 -22.53 6.80 -4.73
N LYS A 32 -23.62 7.08 -5.45
CA LYS A 32 -23.60 8.02 -6.59
C LYS A 32 -23.03 9.37 -6.18
N GLY A 33 -21.96 9.79 -6.86
CA GLY A 33 -21.28 11.08 -6.62
C GLY A 33 -20.23 11.06 -5.52
N ILE A 34 -20.01 9.90 -4.88
CA ILE A 34 -18.96 9.68 -3.88
C ILE A 34 -17.86 8.84 -4.53
N ASP A 35 -16.59 9.12 -4.17
CA ASP A 35 -15.42 8.41 -4.67
C ASP A 35 -14.54 8.00 -3.48
N ASN A 36 -15.00 7.02 -2.71
CA ASN A 36 -14.28 6.58 -1.51
C ASN A 36 -12.99 5.86 -1.88
N CYS A 37 -13.03 5.15 -3.02
CA CYS A 37 -11.91 4.35 -3.49
C CYS A 37 -10.98 5.13 -4.45
N GLY A 38 -11.15 6.44 -4.61
CA GLY A 38 -10.23 7.27 -5.42
C GLY A 38 -10.06 6.75 -6.86
N ALA A 39 -11.16 6.40 -7.51
CA ALA A 39 -11.21 6.03 -8.92
C ALA A 39 -11.01 7.26 -9.82
N TYR A 40 -11.59 8.39 -9.44
CA TYR A 40 -11.56 9.63 -10.22
C TYR A 40 -10.74 10.73 -9.54
N LYS A 41 -10.63 10.70 -8.22
CA LYS A 41 -9.83 11.61 -7.38
C LYS A 41 -8.67 10.88 -6.70
N ALA A 42 -7.77 11.64 -6.09
CA ALA A 42 -6.74 11.07 -5.22
C ALA A 42 -7.40 10.30 -4.06
N PHE A 43 -6.84 9.14 -3.72
CA PHE A 43 -7.35 8.32 -2.62
C PHE A 43 -7.16 9.03 -1.29
N ASN A 44 -8.24 9.16 -0.53
CA ASN A 44 -8.21 9.84 0.76
C ASN A 44 -7.97 8.85 1.91
N LYS A 45 -6.72 8.83 2.39
CA LYS A 45 -6.30 7.98 3.51
C LYS A 45 -6.95 8.35 4.85
N THR A 46 -7.41 9.59 5.04
CA THR A 46 -8.05 10.00 6.30
C THR A 46 -9.52 9.62 6.39
N GLN A 47 -10.15 9.36 5.25
CA GLN A 47 -11.55 8.91 5.17
C GLN A 47 -11.70 7.38 5.06
N ASN A 48 -10.59 6.67 4.88
CA ASN A 48 -10.57 5.21 4.77
C ASN A 48 -9.67 4.64 5.86
N ILE A 49 -10.20 3.71 6.65
CA ILE A 49 -9.43 3.06 7.71
C ILE A 49 -8.79 1.79 7.13
N ALA A 50 -7.50 1.60 7.35
CA ALA A 50 -6.83 0.36 6.99
C ALA A 50 -7.26 -0.77 7.92
N ILE A 51 -7.71 -1.87 7.33
CA ILE A 51 -8.22 -3.06 8.02
C ILE A 51 -7.11 -4.09 8.09
N GLU A 52 -7.06 -4.81 9.21
CA GLU A 52 -6.14 -5.91 9.40
C GLU A 52 -6.50 -7.08 8.49
N CYS A 53 -5.57 -7.56 7.67
CA CYS A 53 -5.90 -8.51 6.62
C CYS A 53 -6.38 -9.86 7.13
N ASN A 54 -5.95 -10.31 8.32
CA ASN A 54 -6.40 -11.57 8.90
C ASN A 54 -7.51 -11.43 9.96
N SER A 55 -8.17 -10.27 10.03
CA SER A 55 -9.31 -10.05 10.92
C SER A 55 -10.65 -10.37 10.23
N ASP A 56 -11.72 -10.53 11.03
CA ASP A 56 -13.06 -10.83 10.53
C ASP A 56 -13.68 -9.68 9.72
N GLU A 57 -13.12 -8.46 9.84
CA GLU A 57 -13.52 -7.30 9.05
C GLU A 57 -12.92 -7.30 7.64
N SER A 58 -11.95 -8.18 7.36
CA SER A 58 -11.31 -8.26 6.06
C SER A 58 -12.19 -8.98 5.05
N HIS A 59 -12.34 -8.40 3.85
CA HIS A 59 -13.05 -9.07 2.76
C HIS A 59 -12.32 -10.32 2.28
N MET A 60 -11.00 -10.37 2.45
CA MET A 60 -10.17 -11.50 2.05
C MET A 60 -8.91 -11.60 2.92
N PRO A 61 -8.58 -12.77 3.50
CA PRO A 61 -7.34 -12.93 4.24
C PRO A 61 -6.10 -12.83 3.34
N GLY A 62 -4.98 -12.39 3.91
CA GLY A 62 -3.78 -12.19 3.10
C GLY A 62 -2.58 -11.62 3.85
N SER A 63 -1.42 -11.67 3.19
CA SER A 63 -0.15 -11.11 3.64
C SER A 63 0.35 -9.97 2.74
N PHE A 64 -0.46 -9.56 1.76
CA PHE A 64 -0.14 -8.50 0.80
C PHE A 64 -1.30 -7.52 0.69
N CYS A 65 -0.99 -6.24 0.48
CA CYS A 65 -1.98 -5.29 -0.02
C CYS A 65 -2.00 -5.32 -1.55
N MET A 66 -3.20 -5.31 -2.10
CA MET A 66 -3.43 -5.27 -3.54
C MET A 66 -4.20 -4.00 -3.91
N LYS A 67 -3.88 -3.49 -5.11
CA LYS A 67 -4.67 -2.48 -5.81
C LYS A 67 -4.86 -2.90 -7.26
N VAL A 68 -6.11 -2.97 -7.71
CA VAL A 68 -6.48 -3.20 -9.11
C VAL A 68 -7.17 -1.97 -9.66
N VAL A 69 -6.79 -1.57 -10.86
CA VAL A 69 -7.40 -0.47 -11.62
C VAL A 69 -7.89 -1.03 -12.96
N HIS A 70 -9.18 -0.90 -13.24
CA HIS A 70 -9.74 -1.12 -14.56
C HIS A 70 -10.07 0.22 -15.21
N GLN A 71 -9.80 0.33 -16.51
CA GLN A 71 -10.05 1.54 -17.26
C GLN A 71 -10.51 1.21 -18.68
N SER A 72 -11.47 1.99 -19.18
CA SER A 72 -11.87 1.94 -20.60
C SER A 72 -10.69 2.21 -21.55
N PRO A 73 -10.71 1.66 -22.79
CA PRO A 73 -9.61 1.77 -23.74
C PRO A 73 -9.07 3.20 -23.92
N ARG A 74 -7.76 3.32 -24.17
CA ARG A 74 -7.02 4.59 -24.23
C ARG A 74 -7.26 5.43 -25.50
N GLY A 75 -8.48 5.42 -26.07
CA GLY A 75 -8.92 6.30 -27.16
C GLY A 75 -9.35 7.71 -26.69
N PHE A 76 -8.41 8.66 -26.69
CA PHE A 76 -8.57 10.10 -26.96
C PHE A 76 -9.65 11.02 -26.33
N ILE A 77 -10.33 10.74 -25.22
CA ILE A 77 -11.08 11.79 -24.49
C ILE A 77 -10.90 11.77 -22.96
N TRP A 78 -10.49 12.88 -22.35
CA TRP A 78 -10.17 13.00 -20.91
C TRP A 78 -11.38 13.40 -20.04
N ASP A 79 -12.59 13.17 -20.53
CA ASP A 79 -13.83 13.85 -20.09
C ASP A 79 -14.80 13.02 -19.22
N GLY A 80 -14.54 11.75 -18.98
CA GLY A 80 -15.48 10.94 -18.19
C GLY A 80 -15.36 9.44 -18.40
N ARG A 81 -14.16 8.97 -18.74
CA ARG A 81 -13.93 7.56 -19.02
C ARG A 81 -14.14 6.72 -17.76
N TRP A 82 -14.90 5.63 -17.92
CA TRP A 82 -15.12 4.67 -16.86
C TRP A 82 -13.77 4.19 -16.32
N ARG A 83 -13.66 4.27 -15.00
CA ARG A 83 -12.56 3.77 -14.20
C ARG A 83 -13.11 3.10 -12.96
N GLN A 84 -12.61 1.90 -12.68
CA GLN A 84 -12.90 1.19 -11.45
C GLN A 84 -11.60 0.94 -10.70
N VAL A 85 -11.63 1.15 -9.38
CA VAL A 85 -10.50 0.86 -8.50
C VAL A 85 -10.98 -0.05 -7.38
N ILE A 86 -10.21 -1.09 -7.14
CA ILE A 86 -10.40 -2.04 -6.04
C ILE A 86 -9.12 -2.04 -5.21
N ARG A 87 -9.27 -1.94 -3.90
CA ARG A 87 -8.20 -2.17 -2.93
C ARG A 87 -8.67 -3.25 -1.98
N GLN A 88 -7.81 -4.21 -1.69
CA GLN A 88 -8.09 -5.26 -0.72
C GLN A 88 -6.78 -5.93 -0.30
N CYS A 89 -6.88 -6.78 0.70
CA CYS A 89 -5.85 -7.74 1.05
C CYS A 89 -5.75 -8.85 0.00
N ALA A 90 -4.60 -9.51 -0.07
CA ALA A 90 -4.35 -10.64 -0.96
C ALA A 90 -3.32 -11.61 -0.38
N SER A 91 -3.43 -12.90 -0.76
CA SER A 91 -2.57 -13.97 -0.24
C SER A 91 -1.37 -14.27 -1.14
N VAL A 92 -1.54 -14.22 -2.47
CA VAL A 92 -0.48 -14.50 -3.47
C VAL A 92 -0.78 -13.68 -4.72
N SER A 93 0.24 -13.11 -5.35
CA SER A 93 0.09 -12.55 -6.70
C SER A 93 0.20 -13.66 -7.73
N GLU A 94 -0.69 -13.68 -8.74
CA GLU A 94 -0.67 -14.71 -9.80
C GLU A 94 0.69 -14.79 -10.51
N THR A 95 1.41 -13.67 -10.60
CA THR A 95 2.75 -13.60 -11.21
C THR A 95 3.90 -13.84 -10.23
N GLY A 96 3.62 -13.96 -8.92
CA GLY A 96 4.65 -14.14 -7.88
C GLY A 96 5.57 -12.93 -7.66
N VAL A 97 5.23 -11.74 -8.18
CA VAL A 97 6.04 -10.52 -8.04
C VAL A 97 5.35 -9.54 -7.09
N THR A 98 6.14 -8.91 -6.21
CA THR A 98 5.71 -7.90 -5.25
C THR A 98 6.50 -6.61 -5.46
N GLY A 99 5.90 -5.44 -5.22
CA GLY A 99 6.57 -4.15 -5.35
C GLY A 99 6.63 -3.59 -6.78
N VAL A 100 5.98 -4.27 -7.73
CA VAL A 100 5.76 -3.78 -9.11
C VAL A 100 4.29 -3.97 -9.48
N CYS A 101 3.87 -3.27 -10.54
CA CYS A 101 2.52 -3.40 -11.09
C CYS A 101 2.57 -4.16 -12.41
N ASN A 102 1.71 -5.16 -12.55
CA ASN A 102 1.39 -5.78 -13.82
C ASN A 102 0.30 -4.96 -14.52
N TRP A 103 0.26 -5.07 -15.84
CA TRP A 103 -0.76 -4.41 -16.64
C TRP A 103 -1.04 -5.20 -17.90
N GLY A 104 -2.22 -4.97 -18.46
CA GLY A 104 -2.63 -5.62 -19.69
C GLY A 104 -3.91 -5.02 -20.24
N VAL A 105 -4.44 -5.67 -21.27
CA VAL A 105 -5.72 -5.32 -21.90
C VAL A 105 -6.51 -6.60 -22.05
N TYR A 106 -7.72 -6.64 -21.50
CA TYR A 106 -8.64 -7.75 -21.70
C TYR A 106 -9.15 -7.78 -23.16
N GLU A 107 -9.69 -8.92 -23.60
CA GLU A 107 -10.21 -9.09 -24.96
C GLU A 107 -11.31 -8.07 -25.32
N ASN A 108 -12.07 -7.60 -24.32
CA ASN A 108 -13.09 -6.55 -24.46
C ASN A 108 -12.51 -5.12 -24.52
N GLY A 109 -11.18 -4.97 -24.54
CA GLY A 109 -10.47 -3.70 -24.63
C GLY A 109 -10.26 -2.96 -23.31
N VAL A 110 -10.72 -3.50 -22.18
CA VAL A 110 -10.50 -2.88 -20.86
C VAL A 110 -9.03 -3.00 -20.47
N TYR A 111 -8.39 -1.86 -20.21
CA TYR A 111 -7.05 -1.81 -19.63
C TYR A 111 -7.14 -2.14 -18.15
N TRP A 112 -6.21 -2.97 -17.68
CA TRP A 112 -6.07 -3.29 -16.26
C TRP A 112 -4.65 -3.04 -15.78
N GLU A 113 -4.53 -2.63 -14.52
CA GLU A 113 -3.27 -2.54 -13.78
C GLU A 113 -3.49 -3.15 -12.40
N GLU A 114 -2.62 -4.06 -12.00
CA GLU A 114 -2.66 -4.74 -10.71
C GLU A 114 -1.30 -4.62 -10.01
N CYS A 115 -1.31 -4.14 -8.77
CA CYS A 115 -0.12 -3.94 -7.98
C CYS A 115 -0.24 -4.67 -6.64
N TYR A 116 0.84 -5.34 -6.23
CA TYR A 116 0.98 -5.97 -4.91
C TYR A 116 2.11 -5.32 -4.11
N CYS A 117 1.93 -5.18 -2.80
CA CYS A 117 2.93 -4.66 -1.89
C CYS A 117 2.79 -5.26 -0.48
N VAL A 118 3.85 -5.14 0.33
CA VAL A 118 4.02 -5.88 1.61
C VAL A 118 4.05 -4.98 2.86
N GLU A 119 3.96 -3.66 2.68
CA GLU A 119 3.99 -2.70 3.78
C GLU A 119 2.56 -2.29 4.15
N ASP A 120 2.34 -1.93 5.42
CA ASP A 120 1.06 -1.40 5.85
C ASP A 120 0.64 -0.22 4.96
N GLU A 121 -0.63 -0.21 4.56
CA GLU A 121 -1.28 0.89 3.85
C GLU A 121 -0.67 1.23 2.47
N CYS A 122 0.20 0.36 1.94
CA CYS A 122 0.95 0.61 0.70
C CYS A 122 0.05 0.70 -0.54
N ASN A 123 -1.16 0.12 -0.49
CA ASN A 123 -2.16 0.22 -1.57
C ASN A 123 -2.93 1.57 -1.60
N GLY A 124 -2.59 2.51 -0.70
CA GLY A 124 -3.19 3.85 -0.63
C GLY A 124 -2.70 4.87 -1.67
N ALA A 125 -1.72 4.55 -2.51
CA ALA A 125 -1.07 5.41 -3.53
C ALA A 125 -0.03 6.45 -3.02
N PRO A 126 0.70 7.07 -3.97
CA PRO A 126 2.01 6.57 -4.42
C PRO A 126 3.05 6.67 -3.30
N SER A 127 3.92 5.67 -3.23
CA SER A 127 5.06 5.62 -2.32
C SER A 127 5.92 6.89 -2.51
N VAL A 128 5.88 7.78 -1.52
CA VAL A 128 6.86 8.85 -1.41
C VAL A 128 8.18 8.14 -1.10
N LYS A 129 9.04 7.97 -2.10
CA LYS A 129 10.41 7.54 -1.83
C LYS A 129 11.03 8.61 -0.94
N ALA A 130 11.26 8.31 0.33
CA ALA A 130 12.09 9.15 1.17
C ALA A 130 13.42 9.33 0.43
N THR A 131 13.70 10.55 -0.02
CA THR A 131 14.94 10.82 -0.75
C THR A 131 16.08 10.62 0.23
N SER A 132 17.03 9.75 -0.12
CA SER A 132 18.25 9.45 0.67
C SER A 132 19.02 10.70 1.11
N PHE A 133 18.74 11.84 0.47
CA PHE A 133 19.27 13.16 0.78
C PHE A 133 18.84 13.68 2.17
N ALA A 134 17.59 13.44 2.60
CA ALA A 134 17.11 13.92 3.91
C ALA A 134 17.82 13.20 5.07
N VAL A 135 18.08 11.90 4.91
CA VAL A 135 18.83 11.08 5.88
C VAL A 135 20.30 11.51 5.94
N LEU A 136 20.91 11.81 4.78
CA LEU A 136 22.27 12.35 4.70
C LEU A 136 22.39 13.73 5.37
N CYS A 137 21.46 14.64 5.11
CA CYS A 137 21.46 15.97 5.73
C CYS A 137 21.34 15.90 7.25
N LEU A 138 20.49 15.01 7.78
CA LEU A 138 20.36 14.80 9.22
C LEU A 138 21.66 14.22 9.82
N GLY A 139 22.30 13.27 9.14
CA GLY A 139 23.59 12.72 9.56
C GLY A 139 24.71 13.76 9.60
N VAL A 140 24.79 14.64 8.60
CA VAL A 140 25.77 15.74 8.55
C VAL A 140 25.52 16.76 9.66
N LEU A 141 24.26 17.15 9.92
CA LEU A 141 23.92 18.09 10.97
C LEU A 141 24.29 17.55 12.37
N LEU A 142 24.02 16.27 12.64
CA LEU A 142 24.39 15.63 13.89
C LEU A 142 25.92 15.52 14.05
N PHE A 143 26.64 15.27 12.97
CA PHE A 143 28.10 15.23 12.98
C PHE A 143 28.71 16.62 13.25
N VAL A 144 28.20 17.66 12.60
CA VAL A 144 28.62 19.05 12.81
C VAL A 144 28.31 19.52 14.24
N ALA A 145 27.12 19.21 14.75
CA ALA A 145 26.76 19.52 16.14
C ALA A 145 27.66 18.83 17.17
N LYS A 146 28.14 17.61 16.87
CA LYS A 146 29.14 16.90 17.70
C LYS A 146 30.54 17.50 17.65
N ILE A 147 30.91 18.18 16.57
CA ILE A 147 32.22 18.84 16.43
C ILE A 147 32.21 20.21 17.12
N LEU A 148 31.06 20.88 17.14
CA LEU A 148 30.87 22.20 17.74
C LEU A 148 30.58 22.17 19.25
N SER A 149 30.33 20.99 19.82
CA SER A 149 30.18 20.75 21.26
C SER A 149 31.45 20.18 21.87
#